data_AF-A0A9W6V0S2-F1
#
_entry.id   AF-A0A9W6V0S2-F1
#
_cell.length_a   1.000
_cell.length_b   1.000
_cell.length_c   1.000
_cell.angle_alpha   90.00
_cell.angle_beta   90.00
_cell.angle_gamma   90.00
#
_symmetry.space_group_name_H-M   'P 1'
#
loop_
_entity.id
_entity.type
_entity.pdbx_description
1 polymer ?
#
loop_
_entity_poly.entity_id
_entity_poly.type
_entity_poly.pdbx_seq_one_letter_code
_entity_poly.pdbx_strand_id
1 'polypeptide(L)'
;MIPVPERLLDRALRRAAERCASPGRLAFTARQLCYETDRVLFPLHRGPHRLRYTTRPLLSEARFAAALARHPELDVLPDAPAAPPHRPGPEGDLYDYAFPRLLVCQDPGIAGMLRANRLHLEGACPVLTPERLPLDERLLAAMRRADGAVVHVLHDASPAGLALFLRVREHAGPRLRVRTAGLLPRHAAALHLAALSGHPRCAVGELPAELPVAERLWLAGGRVAELAAVRPARLLRTVLRTVRGGGFAPPARPAAPTRARDTGFLTWPTP
;
A
#
# COMPACT_ATOMS: atom_id res chain seq x y z
N MET A 1 3.97 17.63 -20.84
CA MET A 1 4.42 18.02 -19.48
C MET A 1 4.09 19.49 -19.31
N ILE A 2 3.40 19.89 -18.24
CA ILE A 2 2.97 21.29 -18.07
C ILE A 2 4.13 22.09 -17.47
N PRO A 3 4.54 23.23 -18.06
CA PRO A 3 5.57 24.07 -17.47
C PRO A 3 5.03 24.73 -16.20
N VAL A 4 5.54 24.30 -15.05
CA VAL A 4 5.29 24.94 -13.75
C VAL A 4 6.49 25.84 -13.42
N PRO A 5 6.33 27.06 -12.90
CA PRO A 5 7.45 27.83 -12.35
C PRO A 5 8.08 27.15 -11.12
N GLU A 6 9.41 27.16 -10.98
CA GLU A 6 10.10 26.52 -9.84
C GLU A 6 9.58 27.00 -8.47
N ARG A 7 9.30 28.30 -8.33
CA ARG A 7 8.72 28.87 -7.09
C ARG A 7 7.37 28.27 -6.72
N LEU A 8 6.53 27.94 -7.72
CA LEU A 8 5.25 27.29 -7.47
C LEU A 8 5.44 25.83 -7.09
N LEU A 9 6.39 25.13 -7.71
CA LEU A 9 6.75 23.77 -7.35
C LEU A 9 7.28 23.69 -5.90
N ASP A 10 8.17 24.59 -5.50
CA ASP A 10 8.72 24.64 -4.13
C ASP A 10 7.62 24.89 -3.09
N ARG A 11 6.71 25.83 -3.38
CA ARG A 11 5.55 26.10 -2.51
C ARG A 11 4.61 24.89 -2.43
N ALA A 12 4.37 24.21 -3.56
CA ALA A 12 3.54 23.03 -3.59
C ALA A 12 4.17 21.86 -2.81
N LEU A 13 5.49 21.69 -2.91
CA LEU A 13 6.26 20.68 -2.20
C LEU A 13 6.14 20.85 -0.69
N ARG A 14 6.37 22.06 -0.15
CA ARG A 14 6.23 22.34 1.29
C ARG A 14 4.80 22.07 1.78
N ARG A 15 3.80 22.53 1.02
CA ARG A 15 2.40 22.27 1.33
C ARG A 15 2.05 20.78 1.29
N ALA A 16 2.63 20.03 0.34
CA ALA A 16 2.46 18.60 0.25
C ALA A 16 3.11 17.88 1.45
N ALA A 17 4.29 18.31 1.87
CA ALA A 17 4.97 17.78 3.05
C ALA A 17 4.14 17.99 4.33
N GLU A 18 3.59 19.20 4.54
CA GLU A 18 2.67 19.47 5.66
C GLU A 18 1.44 18.55 5.64
N ARG A 19 0.88 18.27 4.45
CA ARG A 19 -0.26 17.36 4.30
C ARG A 19 0.10 15.90 4.54
N CYS A 20 1.29 15.47 4.08
CA CYS A 20 1.78 14.12 4.31
C CYS A 20 2.09 13.86 5.78
N ALA A 21 2.66 14.86 6.47
CA ALA A 21 2.96 14.84 7.89
C ALA A 21 1.71 14.90 8.79
N SER A 22 0.55 15.26 8.24
CA SER A 22 -0.68 15.41 9.01
C SER A 22 -1.47 14.09 9.11
N PRO A 23 -2.01 13.72 10.29
CA PRO A 23 -1.90 14.42 11.58
C PRO A 23 -0.64 14.01 12.35
N GLY A 24 -0.04 14.95 13.10
CA GLY A 24 0.91 14.61 14.16
C GLY A 24 2.34 14.28 13.72
N ARG A 25 2.83 14.89 12.63
CA ARG A 25 4.19 14.69 12.10
C ARG A 25 4.48 13.23 11.72
N LEU A 26 3.56 12.64 10.94
CA LEU A 26 3.77 11.33 10.36
C LEU A 26 5.05 11.31 9.52
N ALA A 27 5.80 10.21 9.61
CA ALA A 27 6.86 9.95 8.64
C ALA A 27 6.23 9.53 7.30
N PHE A 28 6.85 9.91 6.18
CA PHE A 28 6.37 9.60 4.83
C PHE A 28 7.55 9.49 3.86
N THR A 29 7.33 8.84 2.72
CA THR A 29 8.38 8.60 1.73
C THR A 29 8.44 9.67 0.64
N ALA A 30 9.53 9.71 -0.13
CA ALA A 30 9.68 10.64 -1.24
C ALA A 30 8.67 10.37 -2.34
N ARG A 31 8.37 9.10 -2.62
CA ARG A 31 7.30 8.71 -3.55
C ARG A 31 5.92 9.22 -3.11
N GLN A 32 5.59 9.12 -1.82
CA GLN A 32 4.33 9.67 -1.29
C GLN A 32 4.26 11.20 -1.42
N LEU A 33 5.37 11.88 -1.11
CA LEU A 33 5.49 13.32 -1.26
C LEU A 33 5.34 13.76 -2.73
N CYS A 34 5.90 13.00 -3.67
CA CYS A 34 5.77 13.27 -5.10
C CYS A 34 4.29 13.28 -5.54
N TYR A 35 3.53 12.25 -5.18
CA TYR A 35 2.10 12.17 -5.51
C TYR A 35 1.27 13.25 -4.84
N GLU A 36 1.55 13.61 -3.58
CA GLU A 36 0.81 14.72 -2.94
C GLU A 36 1.21 16.07 -3.54
N THR A 37 2.46 16.25 -3.97
CA THR A 37 2.90 17.46 -4.69
C THR A 37 2.19 17.60 -6.03
N ASP A 38 2.10 16.50 -6.79
CA ASP A 38 1.31 16.44 -8.04
C ASP A 38 -0.17 16.81 -7.79
N ARG A 39 -0.79 16.30 -6.71
CA ARG A 39 -2.17 16.67 -6.34
C ARG A 39 -2.35 18.12 -5.92
N VAL A 40 -1.33 18.74 -5.31
CA VAL A 40 -1.37 20.15 -4.92
C VAL A 40 -1.28 21.04 -6.16
N LEU A 41 -0.41 20.68 -7.12
CA LEU A 41 -0.25 21.39 -8.38
C LEU A 41 -1.45 21.21 -9.31
N PHE A 42 -1.95 19.98 -9.40
CA PHE A 42 -2.99 19.57 -10.34
C PHE A 42 -4.10 18.85 -9.57
N PRO A 43 -5.09 19.59 -9.02
CA PRO A 43 -6.14 19.02 -8.19
C PRO A 43 -7.21 18.26 -8.99
N LEU A 44 -6.80 17.46 -10.00
CA LEU A 44 -7.67 16.64 -10.85
C LEU A 44 -8.49 15.63 -10.05
N HIS A 45 -8.04 15.27 -8.84
CA HIS A 45 -8.77 14.42 -7.89
C HIS A 45 -10.04 15.08 -7.30
N ARG A 46 -10.21 16.40 -7.48
CA ARG A 46 -11.43 17.15 -7.12
C ARG A 46 -12.46 17.21 -8.25
N GLY A 47 -12.23 16.49 -9.34
CA GLY A 47 -13.22 16.31 -10.38
C GLY A 47 -14.49 15.61 -9.85
N PRO A 48 -15.50 15.42 -10.70
CA PRO A 48 -16.79 14.89 -10.27
C PRO A 48 -16.65 13.50 -9.62
N HIS A 49 -16.83 13.43 -8.30
CA HIS A 49 -16.69 12.21 -7.49
C HIS A 49 -17.63 11.07 -7.89
N ARG A 50 -18.68 11.37 -8.66
CA ARG A 50 -19.58 10.34 -9.23
C ARG A 50 -18.87 9.49 -10.28
N LEU A 51 -17.86 10.03 -10.95
CA LEU A 51 -17.08 9.32 -11.97
C LEU A 51 -15.90 8.64 -11.29
N ARG A 52 -15.79 7.31 -11.40
CA ARG A 52 -14.61 6.59 -10.94
C ARG A 52 -13.55 6.61 -12.04
N TYR A 53 -12.41 7.23 -11.77
CA TYR A 53 -11.31 7.35 -12.73
C TYR A 53 -9.97 7.41 -12.02
N THR A 54 -8.91 7.11 -12.75
CA THR A 54 -7.53 7.33 -12.32
C THR A 54 -6.95 8.52 -13.05
N THR A 55 -6.06 9.27 -12.41
CA THR A 55 -5.29 10.32 -13.09
C THR A 55 -3.98 9.75 -13.62
N ARG A 56 -3.22 10.52 -14.40
CA ARG A 56 -1.80 10.25 -14.65
C ARG A 56 -0.99 11.25 -13.82
N PRO A 57 0.17 10.87 -13.26
CA PRO A 57 1.05 11.85 -12.66
C PRO A 57 1.51 12.82 -13.76
N LEU A 58 1.44 14.12 -13.47
CA LEU A 58 1.81 15.19 -14.40
C LEU A 58 3.19 15.78 -14.06
N LEU A 59 3.57 15.73 -12.79
CA LEU A 59 4.91 16.02 -12.32
C LEU A 59 5.86 14.87 -12.67
N SER A 60 6.95 15.19 -13.38
CA SER A 60 7.99 14.20 -13.68
C SER A 60 8.87 13.94 -12.46
N GLU A 61 9.35 12.71 -12.34
CA GLU A 61 10.19 12.27 -11.24
C GLU A 61 11.50 13.04 -11.14
N ALA A 62 12.17 13.28 -12.27
CA ALA A 62 13.41 14.07 -12.31
C ALA A 62 13.20 15.50 -11.80
N ARG A 63 12.05 16.12 -12.14
CA ARG A 63 11.74 17.48 -11.70
C ARG A 63 11.41 17.53 -10.22
N PHE A 64 10.66 16.55 -9.73
CA PHE A 64 10.41 16.40 -8.30
C PHE A 64 11.71 16.22 -7.52
N ALA A 65 12.60 15.33 -7.97
CA ALA A 65 13.89 15.07 -7.33
C ALA A 65 14.75 16.34 -7.26
N ALA A 66 14.82 17.12 -8.35
CA ALA A 66 15.53 18.40 -8.38
C ALA A 66 14.93 19.43 -7.40
N ALA A 67 13.61 19.44 -7.21
CA ALA A 67 12.97 20.31 -6.22
C ALA A 67 13.21 19.84 -4.79
N LEU A 68 13.11 18.54 -4.52
CA LEU A 68 13.39 17.95 -3.22
C LEU A 68 14.84 18.21 -2.78
N ALA A 69 15.80 18.13 -3.70
CA ALA A 69 17.21 18.42 -3.41
C ALA A 69 17.48 19.87 -2.94
N ARG A 70 16.60 20.82 -3.27
CA ARG A 70 16.67 22.21 -2.76
C ARG A 70 16.06 22.37 -1.37
N HIS A 71 15.44 21.32 -0.84
CA HIS A 71 14.69 21.30 0.41
C HIS A 71 15.21 20.22 1.36
N PRO A 72 16.50 20.24 1.76
CA PRO A 72 17.10 19.24 2.65
C PRO A 72 16.49 19.24 4.06
N GLU A 73 15.76 20.28 4.44
CA GLU A 73 15.02 20.36 5.71
C GLU A 73 13.79 19.45 5.77
N LEU A 74 13.34 18.92 4.63
CA LEU A 74 12.21 17.99 4.59
C LEU A 74 12.69 16.59 5.00
N ASP A 75 12.27 16.16 6.19
CA ASP A 75 12.56 14.84 6.73
C ASP A 75 11.72 13.76 6.02
N VAL A 76 12.23 13.28 4.89
CA VAL A 76 11.58 12.31 4.02
C VAL A 76 12.29 10.96 4.12
N LEU A 77 11.53 9.90 4.32
CA LEU A 77 12.08 8.55 4.35
C LEU A 77 12.54 8.11 2.95
N PRO A 78 13.63 7.33 2.87
CA PRO A 78 14.07 6.74 1.61
C PRO A 78 13.01 5.75 1.09
N ASP A 79 12.76 5.76 -0.22
CA ASP A 79 11.83 4.83 -0.87
C ASP A 79 12.39 3.38 -0.91
N ALA A 80 13.71 3.23 -0.86
CA ALA A 80 14.38 1.94 -0.80
C ALA A 80 15.37 1.92 0.37
N PRO A 81 14.90 1.75 1.63
CA PRO A 81 15.81 1.59 2.75
C PRO A 81 16.67 0.34 2.54
N ALA A 82 17.98 0.46 2.79
CA ALA A 82 18.85 -0.71 2.80
C ALA A 82 18.31 -1.72 3.82
N ALA A 83 18.02 -2.95 3.38
CA ALA A 83 17.58 -3.99 4.28
C ALA A 83 18.75 -4.30 5.24
N PRO A 84 18.59 -4.11 6.56
CA PRO A 84 19.62 -4.53 7.49
C PRO A 84 19.79 -6.04 7.36
N PRO A 85 21.04 -6.56 7.41
CA PRO A 85 21.28 -7.99 7.38
C PRO A 85 20.49 -8.64 8.51
N HIS A 86 19.72 -9.69 8.19
CA HIS A 86 19.08 -10.47 9.23
C HIS A 86 20.16 -11.22 9.99
N ARG A 87 20.44 -10.79 11.21
CA ARG A 87 21.16 -11.59 12.17
C ARG A 87 20.11 -12.14 13.13
N PRO A 88 19.83 -13.45 13.13
CA PRO A 88 19.07 -14.02 14.24
C PRO A 88 19.83 -13.66 15.52
N GLY A 89 19.17 -12.92 16.41
CA GLY A 89 19.72 -12.62 17.72
C GLY A 89 19.85 -13.91 18.53
N PRO A 90 20.61 -13.89 19.65
CA PRO A 90 20.69 -15.02 20.56
C PRO A 90 19.35 -15.32 21.26
N GLU A 91 18.39 -14.40 21.19
CA GLU A 91 17.04 -14.52 21.75
C GLU A 91 16.18 -15.49 20.91
N GLY A 92 16.40 -16.80 21.09
CA GLY A 92 15.58 -17.84 20.48
C GLY A 92 14.14 -17.88 21.00
N ASP A 93 13.91 -17.34 22.19
CA ASP A 93 12.63 -17.26 22.89
C ASP A 93 11.65 -16.24 22.29
N LEU A 94 12.13 -15.33 21.45
CA LEU A 94 11.29 -14.38 20.70
C LEU A 94 10.23 -15.11 19.85
N TYR A 95 10.54 -16.32 19.38
CA TYR A 95 9.63 -17.17 18.65
C TYR A 95 8.75 -18.04 19.55
N ASP A 96 8.86 -17.98 20.87
CA ASP A 96 7.96 -18.66 21.82
C ASP A 96 6.67 -17.85 22.02
N TYR A 97 6.74 -16.53 21.84
CA TYR A 97 5.57 -15.65 21.80
C TYR A 97 4.70 -15.93 20.56
N ALA A 98 3.38 -15.89 20.75
CA ALA A 98 2.43 -16.08 19.67
C ALA A 98 2.27 -14.78 18.87
N PHE A 99 2.38 -14.85 17.54
CA PHE A 99 2.19 -13.71 16.64
C PHE A 99 0.83 -13.83 15.93
N PRO A 100 -0.24 -13.18 16.43
CA PRO A 100 -1.56 -13.34 15.82
C PRO A 100 -1.66 -12.71 14.43
N ARG A 101 -0.74 -11.82 14.07
CA ARG A 101 -0.83 -11.02 12.84
C ARG A 101 0.54 -10.78 12.24
N LEU A 102 0.64 -10.89 10.91
CA LEU A 102 1.82 -10.55 10.13
C LEU A 102 1.41 -9.71 8.93
N LEU A 103 2.18 -8.68 8.58
CA LEU A 103 1.98 -7.89 7.37
C LEU A 103 3.17 -8.06 6.42
N VAL A 104 2.94 -8.58 5.22
CA VAL A 104 3.91 -8.58 4.12
C VAL A 104 3.59 -7.41 3.21
N CYS A 105 4.45 -6.39 3.19
CA CYS A 105 4.29 -5.17 2.40
C CYS A 105 5.20 -5.22 1.17
N GLN A 106 4.62 -5.11 -0.03
CA GLN A 106 5.34 -5.18 -1.31
C GLN A 106 6.46 -4.14 -1.40
N ASP A 107 6.16 -2.90 -1.03
CA ASP A 107 7.07 -1.77 -1.20
C ASP A 107 7.91 -1.56 0.08
N PRO A 108 9.26 -1.62 -0.01
CA PRO A 108 10.15 -1.44 1.15
C PRO A 108 10.08 -0.05 1.79
N GLY A 109 9.87 1.01 1.00
CA GLY A 109 9.71 2.39 1.47
C GLY A 109 8.42 2.55 2.27
N ILE A 110 7.31 2.01 1.77
CA ILE A 110 6.03 1.95 2.50
C ILE A 110 6.19 1.10 3.76
N ALA A 111 6.86 -0.06 3.70
CA ALA A 111 7.14 -0.86 4.88
C ALA A 111 7.96 -0.07 5.91
N GLY A 112 8.96 0.70 5.46
CA GLY A 112 9.74 1.62 6.29
C GLY A 112 8.86 2.70 6.94
N MET A 113 7.99 3.34 6.15
CA MET A 113 7.03 4.33 6.62
C MET A 113 6.06 3.75 7.66
N LEU A 114 5.52 2.55 7.45
CA LEU A 114 4.65 1.89 8.43
C LEU A 114 5.38 1.61 9.75
N ARG A 115 6.66 1.23 9.69
CA ARG A 115 7.51 1.00 10.87
C ARG A 115 7.86 2.29 11.59
N ALA A 116 8.26 3.33 10.86
CA ALA A 116 8.56 4.65 11.41
C ALA A 116 7.35 5.26 12.14
N ASN A 117 6.14 5.01 11.62
CA ASN A 117 4.89 5.39 12.27
C ASN A 117 4.36 4.33 13.26
N ARG A 118 5.22 3.43 13.75
CA ARG A 118 4.94 2.47 14.84
C ARG A 118 3.75 1.52 14.61
N LEU A 119 3.33 1.28 13.37
CA LEU A 119 2.22 0.38 13.08
C LEU A 119 2.43 -1.03 13.64
N HIS A 120 3.67 -1.51 13.62
CA HIS A 120 4.04 -2.82 14.14
C HIS A 120 3.78 -2.97 15.64
N LEU A 121 3.95 -1.89 16.42
CA LEU A 121 3.65 -1.84 17.84
C LEU A 121 2.15 -1.66 18.07
N GLU A 122 1.53 -0.67 17.41
CA GLU A 122 0.11 -0.38 17.58
C GLU A 122 -0.81 -1.52 17.13
N GLY A 123 -0.42 -2.25 16.09
CA GLY A 123 -1.17 -3.37 15.54
C GLY A 123 -0.80 -4.72 16.16
N ALA A 124 0.25 -4.80 16.98
CA ALA A 124 0.96 -6.05 17.30
C ALA A 124 1.12 -6.92 16.03
N CYS A 125 1.69 -6.30 14.99
CA CYS A 125 1.69 -6.83 13.63
C CYS A 125 3.05 -6.52 12.97
N PRO A 126 4.03 -7.43 13.08
CA PRO A 126 5.32 -7.27 12.40
C PRO A 126 5.14 -7.00 10.91
N VAL A 127 5.98 -6.12 10.36
CA VAL A 127 5.94 -5.71 8.95
C VAL A 127 7.19 -6.25 8.26
N LEU A 128 7.00 -7.15 7.30
CA LEU A 128 8.04 -7.73 6.46
C LEU A 128 7.91 -7.25 5.02
N THR A 129 9.00 -7.37 4.27
CA THR A 129 9.06 -7.10 2.83
C THR A 129 9.31 -8.42 2.07
N PRO A 130 9.09 -8.46 0.74
CA PRO A 130 9.12 -9.70 -0.03
C PRO A 130 10.50 -10.38 -0.08
N GLU A 131 11.59 -9.66 0.20
CA GLU A 131 12.95 -10.20 0.27
C GLU A 131 13.14 -11.14 1.47
N ARG A 132 12.20 -11.11 2.41
CA ARG A 132 12.12 -12.07 3.54
C ARG A 132 11.25 -13.28 3.22
N LEU A 133 10.91 -13.51 1.95
CA LEU A 133 10.26 -14.73 1.48
C LEU A 133 11.30 -15.73 0.97
N PRO A 134 11.15 -17.03 1.22
CA PRO A 134 10.08 -17.69 1.99
C PRO A 134 10.01 -17.26 3.47
N LEU A 135 8.81 -17.25 4.05
CA LEU A 135 8.65 -16.92 5.48
C LEU A 135 9.39 -17.97 6.31
N ASP A 136 10.10 -17.50 7.33
CA ASP A 136 10.82 -18.36 8.27
C ASP A 136 9.87 -19.37 8.96
N GLU A 137 10.25 -20.64 8.98
CA GLU A 137 9.41 -21.71 9.54
C GLU A 137 9.14 -21.53 11.05
N ARG A 138 10.06 -20.93 11.81
CA ARG A 138 9.85 -20.62 13.23
C ARG A 138 8.79 -19.54 13.40
N LEU A 139 8.79 -18.53 12.53
CA LEU A 139 7.74 -17.52 12.49
C LEU A 139 6.39 -18.16 12.15
N LEU A 140 6.33 -19.00 11.12
CA LEU A 140 5.11 -19.71 10.74
C LEU A 140 4.60 -20.62 11.89
N ALA A 141 5.49 -21.32 12.58
CA ALA A 141 5.16 -22.12 13.74
C ALA A 141 4.62 -21.25 14.90
N ALA A 142 5.24 -20.11 15.17
CA ALA A 142 4.79 -19.17 16.19
C ALA A 142 3.42 -18.56 15.88
N MET A 143 3.15 -18.24 14.61
CA MET A 143 1.82 -17.81 14.17
C MET A 143 0.77 -18.91 14.36
N ARG A 144 1.08 -20.16 14.02
CA ARG A 144 0.12 -21.29 14.14
C ARG A 144 -0.31 -21.57 15.59
N ARG A 145 0.43 -21.09 16.60
CA ARG A 145 0.03 -21.18 18.01
C ARG A 145 -1.01 -20.13 18.42
N ALA A 146 -1.13 -19.03 17.69
CA ALA A 146 -2.16 -18.03 17.95
C ALA A 146 -3.49 -18.44 17.29
N ASP A 147 -4.57 -18.46 18.07
CA ASP A 147 -5.89 -18.63 17.49
C ASP A 147 -6.24 -17.44 16.58
N GLY A 148 -6.83 -17.74 15.42
CA GLY A 148 -7.19 -16.74 14.42
C GLY A 148 -6.01 -16.07 13.71
N ALA A 149 -4.79 -16.63 13.76
CA ALA A 149 -3.61 -16.04 13.13
C ALA A 149 -3.82 -15.72 11.64
N VAL A 150 -3.36 -14.54 11.23
CA VAL A 150 -3.56 -14.03 9.86
C VAL A 150 -2.32 -13.34 9.28
N VAL A 151 -1.99 -13.68 8.05
CA VAL A 151 -1.00 -12.99 7.22
C VAL A 151 -1.74 -12.03 6.29
N HIS A 152 -1.45 -10.74 6.40
CA HIS A 152 -1.94 -9.70 5.50
C HIS A 152 -0.91 -9.40 4.42
N VAL A 153 -1.32 -9.30 3.16
CA VAL A 153 -0.45 -8.90 2.05
C VAL A 153 -0.85 -7.52 1.55
N LEU A 154 -0.03 -6.51 1.82
CA LEU A 154 -0.22 -5.14 1.36
C LEU A 154 0.58 -4.92 0.07
N HIS A 155 -0.12 -4.65 -1.02
CA HIS A 155 0.48 -4.54 -2.34
C HIS A 155 -0.19 -3.47 -3.19
N ASP A 156 0.48 -3.05 -4.25
CA ASP A 156 -0.01 -2.11 -5.25
C ASP A 156 -1.12 -2.74 -6.10
N ALA A 157 -1.92 -1.91 -6.78
CA ALA A 157 -2.81 -2.42 -7.83
C ALA A 157 -1.97 -2.73 -9.07
N SER A 158 -1.29 -3.87 -9.07
CA SER A 158 -0.39 -4.33 -10.12
C SER A 158 -0.41 -5.85 -10.26
N PRO A 159 -0.04 -6.41 -11.44
CA PRO A 159 0.15 -7.86 -11.59
C PRO A 159 1.17 -8.42 -10.58
N ALA A 160 2.28 -7.71 -10.35
CA ALA A 160 3.30 -8.11 -9.39
C ALA A 160 2.77 -8.18 -7.95
N GLY A 161 1.91 -7.24 -7.55
CA GLY A 161 1.27 -7.25 -6.24
C GLY A 161 0.33 -8.45 -6.04
N LEU A 162 -0.42 -8.82 -7.09
CA LEU A 162 -1.27 -10.01 -7.07
C LEU A 162 -0.45 -11.30 -7.02
N ALA A 163 0.65 -11.37 -7.78
CA ALA A 163 1.57 -12.50 -7.74
C ALA A 163 2.21 -12.67 -6.35
N LEU A 164 2.56 -11.56 -5.67
CA LEU A 164 3.04 -11.60 -4.30
C LEU A 164 2.01 -12.21 -3.34
N PHE A 165 0.74 -11.83 -3.46
CA PHE A 165 -0.32 -12.42 -2.64
C PHE A 165 -0.43 -13.94 -2.83
N LEU A 166 -0.39 -14.40 -4.08
CA LEU A 166 -0.44 -15.83 -4.39
C LEU A 166 0.76 -16.59 -3.81
N ARG A 167 1.98 -16.06 -3.97
CA ARG A 167 3.21 -16.62 -3.40
C ARG A 167 3.16 -16.72 -1.87
N VAL A 168 2.70 -15.67 -1.18
CA VAL A 168 2.57 -15.69 0.28
C VAL A 168 1.52 -16.71 0.72
N ARG A 169 0.40 -16.82 -0.01
CA ARG A 169 -0.64 -17.81 0.27
C ARG A 169 -0.14 -19.25 0.10
N GLU A 170 0.64 -19.50 -0.93
CA GLU A 170 1.29 -20.79 -1.17
C GLU A 170 2.24 -21.14 -0.02
N HIS A 171 3.13 -20.21 0.35
CA HIS A 171 4.12 -20.43 1.40
C HIS A 171 3.53 -20.57 2.81
N ALA A 172 2.44 -19.86 3.11
CA ALA A 172 1.75 -19.98 4.40
C ALA A 172 1.06 -21.35 4.59
N GLY A 173 0.72 -22.02 3.49
CA GLY A 173 0.00 -23.28 3.49
C GLY A 173 -1.47 -23.16 3.93
N PRO A 174 -2.22 -24.28 3.95
CA PRO A 174 -3.68 -24.27 4.15
C PRO A 174 -4.12 -23.94 5.58
N ARG A 175 -3.21 -24.02 6.56
CA ARG A 175 -3.53 -23.85 7.99
C ARG A 175 -3.53 -22.38 8.44
N LEU A 176 -2.82 -21.51 7.73
CA LEU A 176 -2.75 -20.09 8.06
C LEU A 176 -3.65 -19.28 7.14
N ARG A 177 -4.42 -18.36 7.71
CA ARG A 177 -5.28 -17.48 6.93
C ARG A 177 -4.42 -16.42 6.26
N VAL A 178 -4.52 -16.28 4.94
CA VAL A 178 -3.87 -15.20 4.18
C VAL A 178 -4.94 -14.27 3.60
N ARG A 179 -4.83 -12.98 3.91
CA ARG A 179 -5.75 -11.93 3.44
C ARG A 179 -4.98 -10.90 2.63
N THR A 180 -5.60 -10.39 1.57
CA THR A 180 -5.02 -9.29 0.79
C THR A 180 -5.46 -7.94 1.37
N ALA A 181 -4.49 -7.18 1.84
CA ALA A 181 -4.66 -5.78 2.23
C ALA A 181 -4.27 -4.84 1.08
N GLY A 182 -4.23 -5.30 -0.17
CA GLY A 182 -3.71 -4.54 -1.30
C GLY A 182 -4.70 -3.57 -1.95
N LEU A 183 -4.16 -2.72 -2.81
CA LEU A 183 -4.95 -1.94 -3.76
C LEU A 183 -5.43 -2.83 -4.92
N LEU A 184 -6.59 -2.48 -5.44
CA LEU A 184 -7.15 -3.05 -6.66
C LEU A 184 -7.50 -1.90 -7.63
N PRO A 185 -7.65 -2.16 -8.94
CA PRO A 185 -7.99 -1.11 -9.90
C PRO A 185 -9.24 -0.32 -9.51
N ARG A 186 -10.26 -0.98 -8.97
CA ARG A 186 -11.46 -0.30 -8.44
C ARG A 186 -11.16 0.66 -7.29
N HIS A 187 -10.20 0.33 -6.43
CA HIS A 187 -9.77 1.20 -5.32
C HIS A 187 -9.00 2.39 -5.87
N ALA A 188 -8.11 2.18 -6.84
CA ALA A 188 -7.41 3.27 -7.51
C ALA A 188 -8.39 4.26 -8.15
N ALA A 189 -9.42 3.76 -8.83
CA ALA A 189 -10.44 4.59 -9.47
C ALA A 189 -11.37 5.29 -8.46
N ALA A 190 -11.77 4.62 -7.38
CA ALA A 190 -12.62 5.21 -6.34
C ALA A 190 -11.89 6.28 -5.49
N LEU A 191 -10.57 6.14 -5.39
CA LEU A 191 -9.70 7.07 -4.66
C LEU A 191 -9.11 8.17 -5.56
N HIS A 192 -9.41 8.14 -6.86
CA HIS A 192 -8.82 9.01 -7.89
C HIS A 192 -7.28 9.04 -7.80
N LEU A 193 -6.68 7.86 -7.63
CA LEU A 193 -5.22 7.73 -7.59
C LEU A 193 -4.63 7.95 -8.97
N ALA A 194 -3.39 8.41 -8.99
CA ALA A 194 -2.57 8.38 -10.18
C ALA A 194 -2.30 6.91 -10.55
N ALA A 195 -2.52 6.59 -11.82
CA ALA A 195 -2.17 5.31 -12.41
C ALA A 195 -1.01 5.51 -13.39
N LEU A 196 0.08 4.80 -13.13
CA LEU A 196 1.17 4.69 -14.07
C LEU A 196 0.73 3.81 -15.24
N SER A 197 1.24 4.13 -16.42
CA SER A 197 1.01 3.36 -17.65
C SER A 197 2.36 3.01 -18.26
N GLY A 198 2.39 1.99 -19.13
CA GLY A 198 3.63 1.56 -19.77
C GLY A 198 4.43 0.54 -18.95
N HIS A 199 3.83 -0.03 -17.91
CA HIS A 199 4.36 -1.23 -17.28
C HIS A 199 4.20 -2.43 -18.23
N PRO A 200 5.02 -3.49 -18.08
CA PRO A 200 4.90 -4.69 -18.90
C PRO A 200 3.45 -5.18 -18.94
N ARG A 201 2.94 -5.36 -20.16
CA ARG A 201 1.60 -5.92 -20.37
C ARG A 201 1.69 -7.41 -20.06
N CYS A 202 0.62 -7.94 -19.46
CA CYS A 202 0.48 -9.36 -19.18
C CYS A 202 -0.76 -9.89 -19.92
N ALA A 203 -0.82 -11.20 -20.15
CA ALA A 203 -2.02 -11.78 -20.71
C ALA A 203 -3.15 -11.74 -19.68
N VAL A 204 -4.38 -11.52 -20.13
CA VAL A 204 -5.56 -11.51 -19.24
C VAL A 204 -5.73 -12.84 -18.50
N GLY A 205 -5.33 -13.94 -19.13
CA GLY A 205 -5.38 -15.29 -18.54
C GLY A 205 -4.34 -15.56 -17.45
N GLU A 206 -3.30 -14.74 -17.34
CA GLU A 206 -2.29 -14.84 -16.26
C GLU A 206 -2.77 -14.19 -14.96
N LEU A 207 -3.86 -13.42 -15.02
CA LEU A 207 -4.44 -12.74 -13.87
C LEU A 207 -5.50 -13.62 -13.18
N PRO A 208 -5.65 -13.52 -11.84
CA PRO A 208 -6.64 -14.31 -11.09
C PRO A 208 -8.04 -14.19 -11.69
N ALA A 209 -8.67 -15.33 -11.97
CA ALA A 209 -9.99 -15.41 -12.61
C ALA A 209 -11.10 -14.80 -11.75
N GLU A 210 -10.89 -14.71 -10.44
CA GLU A 210 -11.79 -14.12 -9.45
C GLU A 210 -11.89 -12.60 -9.55
N LEU A 211 -10.94 -11.94 -10.22
CA LEU A 211 -11.01 -10.50 -10.47
C LEU A 211 -12.07 -10.19 -11.53
N PRO A 212 -12.83 -9.09 -11.39
CA PRO A 212 -13.73 -8.65 -12.45
C PRO A 212 -13.00 -8.45 -13.80
N VAL A 213 -13.67 -8.76 -14.91
CA VAL A 213 -13.11 -8.64 -16.28
C VAL A 213 -12.50 -7.26 -16.52
N ALA A 214 -13.19 -6.19 -16.10
CA ALA A 214 -12.70 -4.81 -16.25
C ALA A 214 -11.39 -4.56 -15.49
N GLU A 215 -11.20 -5.16 -14.31
CA GLU A 215 -9.97 -5.04 -13.54
C GLU A 215 -8.81 -5.81 -14.19
N ARG A 216 -9.10 -7.01 -14.72
CA ARG A 216 -8.09 -7.77 -15.47
C ARG A 216 -7.64 -7.04 -16.73
N LEU A 217 -8.57 -6.48 -17.51
CA LEU A 217 -8.25 -5.66 -18.67
C LEU A 217 -7.46 -4.39 -18.28
N TRP A 218 -7.76 -3.81 -17.13
CA TRP A 218 -7.04 -2.65 -16.63
C TRP A 218 -5.56 -2.96 -16.37
N LEU A 219 -5.30 -4.07 -15.68
CA LEU A 219 -3.96 -4.56 -15.35
C LEU A 219 -3.20 -5.05 -16.59
N ALA A 220 -3.85 -5.88 -17.43
CA ALA A 220 -3.29 -6.40 -18.68
C ALA A 220 -2.90 -5.27 -19.66
N GLY A 221 -3.59 -4.13 -19.60
CA GLY A 221 -3.24 -2.91 -20.33
C GLY A 221 -1.95 -2.22 -19.87
N GLY A 222 -1.23 -2.77 -18.89
CA GLY A 222 0.02 -2.21 -18.36
C GLY A 222 -0.19 -0.98 -17.47
N ARG A 223 -1.36 -0.89 -16.84
CA ARG A 223 -1.66 0.15 -15.83
C ARG A 223 -1.40 -0.39 -14.44
N VAL A 224 -0.82 0.45 -13.58
CA VAL A 224 -0.62 0.15 -12.16
C VAL A 224 -0.92 1.37 -11.30
N ALA A 225 -1.32 1.15 -10.05
CA ALA A 225 -1.45 2.23 -9.07
C ALA A 225 -0.73 1.84 -7.78
N GLU A 226 0.23 2.69 -7.39
CA GLU A 226 1.09 2.47 -6.24
C GLU A 226 0.40 2.84 -4.93
N LEU A 227 0.71 2.12 -3.86
CA LEU A 227 0.35 2.46 -2.49
C LEU A 227 0.88 3.82 -2.08
N ALA A 228 2.03 4.22 -2.62
CA ALA A 228 2.61 5.54 -2.42
C ALA A 228 1.69 6.67 -2.92
N ALA A 229 0.77 6.40 -3.87
CA ALA A 229 -0.22 7.39 -4.26
C ALA A 229 -1.26 7.62 -3.15
N VAL A 230 -1.43 6.72 -2.18
CA VAL A 230 -2.35 6.93 -1.05
C VAL A 230 -1.70 7.83 0.00
N ARG A 231 -2.44 8.85 0.47
CA ARG A 231 -1.96 9.74 1.54
C ARG A 231 -1.52 8.95 2.78
N PRO A 232 -0.38 9.28 3.43
CA PRO A 232 0.16 8.51 4.56
C PRO A 232 -0.85 8.24 5.67
N ALA A 233 -1.53 9.28 6.16
CA ALA A 233 -2.55 9.13 7.21
C ALA A 233 -3.71 8.19 6.82
N ARG A 234 -4.14 8.21 5.56
CA ARG A 234 -5.21 7.33 5.07
C ARG A 234 -4.72 5.90 4.97
N LEU A 235 -3.50 5.70 4.47
CA LEU A 235 -2.87 4.39 4.37
C LEU A 235 -2.70 3.78 5.75
N LEU A 236 -2.06 4.48 6.69
CA LEU A 236 -1.86 4.04 8.08
C LEU A 236 -3.17 3.66 8.76
N ARG A 237 -4.18 4.55 8.71
CA ARG A 237 -5.50 4.27 9.33
C ARG A 237 -6.18 3.05 8.73
N THR A 238 -6.10 2.89 7.40
CA THR A 238 -6.73 1.76 6.72
C THR A 238 -6.03 0.45 7.04
N VAL A 239 -4.69 0.43 6.99
CA VAL A 239 -3.89 -0.75 7.33
C VAL A 239 -4.11 -1.13 8.80
N LEU A 240 -4.00 -0.18 9.73
CA LEU A 240 -4.18 -0.42 11.17
C LEU A 240 -5.56 -0.99 11.48
N ARG A 241 -6.61 -0.42 10.88
CA ARG A 241 -7.99 -0.91 11.01
C ARG A 241 -8.11 -2.36 10.52
N THR A 242 -7.47 -2.65 9.39
CA THR A 242 -7.54 -3.98 8.75
C THR A 242 -6.82 -5.04 9.57
N VAL A 243 -5.60 -4.75 10.00
CA VAL A 243 -4.82 -5.72 10.78
C VAL A 243 -5.50 -5.97 12.12
N ARG A 244 -6.13 -4.96 12.74
CA ARG A 244 -6.91 -5.14 13.98
C ARG A 244 -8.23 -5.91 13.80
N GLY A 245 -8.61 -6.28 12.57
CA GLY A 245 -9.86 -7.01 12.30
C GLY A 245 -11.11 -6.14 12.29
N GLY A 246 -10.98 -4.82 12.35
CA GLY A 246 -12.09 -3.87 12.27
C GLY A 246 -12.60 -3.73 10.84
N GLY A 247 -13.37 -4.69 10.34
CA GLY A 247 -14.12 -4.49 9.10
C GLY A 247 -15.04 -3.27 9.22
N PHE A 248 -15.12 -2.43 8.18
CA PHE A 248 -16.15 -1.39 8.08
C PHE A 248 -17.52 -2.07 8.09
N ALA A 249 -18.35 -1.81 9.10
CA ALA A 249 -19.79 -2.03 9.00
C ALA A 249 -20.34 -0.88 8.13
N PRO A 250 -20.79 -1.13 6.89
CA PRO A 250 -21.44 -0.08 6.12
C PRO A 250 -22.74 0.35 6.80
N PRO A 251 -23.14 1.62 6.72
CA PRO A 251 -24.50 2.00 7.10
C PRO A 251 -25.49 1.16 6.30
N ALA A 252 -26.47 0.58 6.99
CA ALA A 252 -27.46 -0.33 6.41
C ALA A 252 -28.18 0.33 5.22
N ARG A 253 -27.84 -0.12 4.01
CA ARG A 253 -28.66 0.05 2.81
C ARG A 253 -29.08 -1.33 2.30
N PRO A 254 -30.29 -1.48 1.72
CA PRO A 254 -30.84 -2.79 1.38
C PRO A 254 -29.95 -3.51 0.37
N ALA A 255 -29.80 -4.80 0.59
CA ALA A 255 -28.86 -5.68 -0.10
C ALA A 255 -29.16 -5.79 -1.61
N ALA A 256 -28.11 -5.70 -2.42
CA ALA A 256 -28.03 -6.38 -3.71
C ALA A 256 -27.35 -7.75 -3.51
N PRO A 257 -27.68 -8.79 -4.29
CA PRO A 257 -27.31 -10.16 -3.97
C PRO A 257 -25.81 -10.40 -4.09
N THR A 258 -25.29 -11.07 -3.07
CA THR A 258 -23.89 -11.35 -2.76
C THR A 258 -23.34 -12.59 -3.44
N ARG A 259 -22.06 -12.54 -3.88
CA ARG A 259 -21.04 -13.61 -3.64
C ARG A 259 -19.63 -13.00 -3.75
N ALA A 260 -19.13 -12.45 -2.63
CA ALA A 260 -17.71 -12.09 -2.45
C ALA A 260 -17.39 -11.84 -0.95
N ARG A 261 -17.97 -12.61 -0.02
CA ARG A 261 -17.76 -12.39 1.42
C ARG A 261 -16.57 -13.14 2.03
N ASP A 262 -15.94 -14.04 1.27
CA ASP A 262 -14.73 -14.74 1.72
C ASP A 262 -13.43 -14.17 1.13
N THR A 263 -13.51 -13.15 0.29
CA THR A 263 -12.33 -12.49 -0.24
C THR A 263 -12.01 -11.28 0.63
N GLY A 264 -11.09 -11.48 1.57
CA GLY A 264 -10.63 -10.46 2.52
C GLY A 264 -9.84 -9.35 1.85
N PHE A 265 -10.50 -8.56 0.99
CA PHE A 265 -10.00 -7.33 0.39
C PHE A 265 -10.37 -6.12 1.27
N LEU A 266 -9.49 -5.13 1.31
CA LEU A 266 -9.78 -3.86 1.98
C LEU A 266 -11.03 -3.19 1.43
N THR A 267 -11.94 -2.79 2.34
CA THR A 267 -12.88 -1.70 2.07
C THR A 267 -12.14 -0.39 2.27
N TRP A 268 -11.52 0.13 1.20
CA TRP A 268 -11.00 1.49 1.22
C TRP A 268 -12.18 2.45 1.39
N PRO A 269 -12.18 3.33 2.41
CA PRO A 269 -13.27 4.28 2.58
C PRO A 269 -13.36 5.13 1.31
N THR A 270 -14.55 5.40 0.79
CA THR A 270 -14.75 6.41 -0.27
C THR A 270 -14.94 7.78 0.40
N PRO A 271 -14.51 8.89 -0.23
CA PRO A 271 -14.91 10.22 0.24
C PRO A 271 -16.44 10.41 0.18
#